data_AF-A0AAW5MUI5-F1
#
_entry.id   AF-A0AAW5MUI5-F1
#
_cell.length_a   1.000
_cell.length_b   1.000
_cell.length_c   1.000
_cell.angle_alpha   90.00
_cell.angle_beta   90.00
_cell.angle_gamma   90.00
#
_symmetry.space_group_name_H-M   'P 1'
#
loop_
_entity.id
_entity.type
_entity.pdbx_description
1 polymer ?
#
loop_
_entity_poly.entity_id
_entity_poly.type
_entity_poly.pdbx_seq_one_letter_code
_entity_poly.pdbx_strand_id
1 'polypeptide(L)' 'LYLVDAIIQCAYPKLYESQSDQVELSAFTTCGSCSGMFTANSMNCLTEALGLSLPGNGSLLATLADRKQLFLNAGKRIV' A
#
# COMPACT_ATOMS: atom_id res chain seq x y z
N LEU A 1 -7.26 -3.74 -7.52
CA LEU A 1 -8.70 -3.76 -7.17
C LEU A 1 -9.08 -4.93 -6.27
N TYR A 2 -8.35 -6.06 -6.34
CA TYR A 2 -8.63 -7.28 -5.57
C TYR A 2 -8.78 -7.13 -4.04
N LEU A 3 -8.21 -6.11 -3.40
CA LEU A 3 -8.37 -5.90 -1.95
C LEU A 3 -9.82 -5.63 -1.54
N VAL A 4 -10.53 -4.76 -2.25
CA VAL A 4 -11.92 -4.45 -1.92
C VAL A 4 -12.82 -5.63 -2.24
N ASP A 5 -12.54 -6.31 -3.36
CA ASP A 5 -13.26 -7.51 -3.77
C ASP A 5 -13.10 -8.63 -2.74
N ALA A 6 -11.89 -8.85 -2.21
CA ALA A 6 -11.64 -9.82 -1.14
C ALA A 6 -12.44 -9.50 0.12
N ILE A 7 -12.48 -8.24 0.55
CA ILE A 7 -13.24 -7.80 1.73
C ILE A 7 -14.74 -8.08 1.54
N ILE A 8 -15.29 -7.76 0.37
CA ILE A 8 -16.71 -7.97 0.07
C ILE A 8 -17.03 -9.47 0.04
N GLN A 9 -16.20 -10.29 -0.61
CA GLN A 9 -16.44 -11.73 -0.71
C GLN A 9 -16.37 -12.41 0.66
N CYS A 10 -15.42 -12.01 1.51
CA CYS A 10 -15.36 -12.45 2.91
C CYS A 10 -16.60 -12.04 3.72
N ALA A 11 -17.21 -10.89 3.45
CA ALA A 11 -18.42 -10.45 4.14
C ALA A 11 -19.68 -11.25 3.72
N TYR A 12 -19.69 -11.83 2.51
CA TYR A 12 -20.82 -12.58 1.96
C TYR A 12 -20.42 -13.97 1.42
N PRO A 13 -19.95 -14.88 2.29
CA PRO A 13 -19.34 -16.15 1.87
C PRO A 13 -20.30 -17.07 1.09
N LYS A 14 -21.61 -17.03 1.40
CA LYS A 14 -22.64 -17.83 0.72
C LYS A 14 -22.83 -17.48 -0.77
N LEU A 15 -22.37 -16.30 -1.20
CA LEU A 15 -22.52 -15.84 -2.58
C LEU A 15 -21.27 -16.14 -3.44
N TYR A 16 -20.11 -16.39 -2.82
CA TYR A 16 -18.82 -16.38 -3.51
C TYR A 16 -17.89 -17.57 -3.15
N GLU A 17 -18.44 -18.64 -2.60
CA GLU A 17 -17.71 -19.81 -2.06
C GLU A 17 -16.67 -20.41 -3.03
N SER A 18 -16.91 -20.38 -4.35
CA SER A 18 -15.99 -20.94 -5.35
C SER A 18 -14.89 -19.99 -5.84
N GLN A 19 -15.01 -18.67 -5.59
CA GLN A 19 -14.06 -17.64 -6.06
C GLN A 19 -13.29 -16.95 -4.93
N SER A 20 -13.78 -17.02 -3.69
CA SER A 20 -13.21 -16.32 -2.53
C SER A 20 -11.72 -16.60 -2.34
N ASP A 21 -11.30 -17.86 -2.40
CA ASP A 21 -9.90 -18.26 -2.17
C ASP A 21 -8.94 -17.66 -3.21
N GLN A 22 -9.34 -17.63 -4.48
CA GLN A 22 -8.49 -17.11 -5.56
C GLN A 22 -8.29 -15.60 -5.42
N VAL A 23 -9.35 -14.88 -5.03
CA VAL A 23 -9.32 -13.44 -4.85
C VAL A 23 -8.50 -13.08 -3.61
N GLU A 24 -8.63 -13.84 -2.52
CA GLU A 24 -7.85 -13.65 -1.29
C GLU A 24 -6.35 -13.83 -1.55
N LEU A 25 -5.95 -14.93 -2.21
CA LEU A 25 -4.55 -15.22 -2.56
C LEU A 25 -3.95 -14.15 -3.49
N SER A 26 -4.78 -13.52 -4.33
CA SER A 26 -4.35 -12.48 -5.27
C SER A 26 -4.33 -11.08 -4.65
N ALA A 27 -5.05 -10.86 -3.55
CA ALA A 27 -5.20 -9.53 -2.94
C ALA A 27 -3.97 -9.08 -2.14
N PHE A 28 -3.22 -10.01 -1.54
CA PHE A 28 -2.10 -9.71 -0.63
C PHE A 28 -0.82 -10.47 -1.01
N THR A 29 -0.25 -10.13 -2.17
CA THR A 29 0.90 -10.87 -2.75
C THR A 29 2.27 -10.36 -2.31
N THR A 30 2.35 -9.14 -1.75
CA THR A 30 3.61 -8.50 -1.37
C THR A 30 3.47 -7.72 -0.06
N CYS A 31 4.61 -7.30 0.51
CA CYS A 31 4.59 -6.38 1.65
C CYS A 31 4.29 -4.94 1.18
N GLY A 32 3.56 -4.19 2.01
CA GLY A 32 3.20 -2.80 1.73
C GLY A 32 1.89 -2.38 2.38
N SER A 33 1.50 -1.12 2.17
CA SER A 33 0.15 -0.63 2.49
C SER A 33 -0.88 -1.10 1.46
N CYS A 34 -2.15 -0.98 1.81
CA CYS A 34 -3.25 -1.22 0.87
C CYS A 34 -3.06 -0.40 -0.43
N SER A 35 -3.38 -0.98 -1.59
CA SER A 35 -3.08 -0.36 -2.89
C SER A 35 -3.95 0.85 -3.25
N GLY A 36 -5.02 1.13 -2.50
CA GLY A 36 -5.91 2.28 -2.72
C GLY A 36 -5.49 3.53 -1.97
N MET A 37 -6.10 4.69 -2.29
CA MET A 37 -5.93 5.94 -1.52
C MET A 37 -6.70 5.90 -0.18
N PHE A 38 -6.35 4.93 0.65
CA PHE A 38 -6.81 4.80 2.03
C PHE A 38 -5.87 5.56 2.96
N THR A 39 -6.10 5.48 4.28
CA THR A 39 -5.37 6.24 5.29
C THR A 39 -3.86 6.19 5.13
N ALA A 40 -3.25 5.02 4.91
CA ALA A 40 -1.80 4.91 4.80
C ALA A 40 -1.22 5.72 3.62
N ASN A 41 -1.79 5.56 2.41
CA ASN A 41 -1.30 6.26 1.22
C ASN A 41 -1.67 7.74 1.27
N SER A 42 -2.87 8.07 1.73
CA SER A 42 -3.31 9.46 1.91
C SER A 42 -2.44 10.20 2.94
N MET A 43 -2.05 9.56 4.05
CA MET A 43 -1.13 10.15 5.02
C MET A 43 0.27 10.31 4.44
N ASN A 44 0.79 9.35 3.67
CA ASN A 44 2.10 9.51 3.02
C ASN A 44 2.11 10.67 2.00
N CYS A 45 1.04 10.84 1.23
CA CYS A 45 0.88 11.99 0.35
C CYS A 45 0.77 13.30 1.14
N LEU A 46 0.03 13.28 2.25
CA LEU A 46 -0.12 14.46 3.11
C LEU A 46 1.21 14.87 3.75
N THR A 47 2.00 13.93 4.27
CA THR A 47 3.30 14.24 4.88
C THR A 47 4.29 14.78 3.85
N GLU A 48 4.23 14.29 2.61
CA GLU A 48 5.01 14.84 1.50
C GLU A 48 4.55 16.27 1.17
N ALA A 49 3.24 16.51 1.06
CA ALA A 49 2.68 17.83 0.79
C ALA A 49 2.99 18.86 1.90
N LEU A 50 3.03 18.43 3.16
CA LEU A 50 3.41 19.26 4.31
C LEU A 50 4.93 19.51 4.40
N GLY A 51 5.74 18.88 3.55
CA GLY A 51 7.20 18.97 3.60
C GLY A 51 7.84 18.19 4.75
N LEU A 52 7.09 17.28 5.38
CA LEU A 52 7.55 16.40 6.47
C LEU A 52 8.18 15.11 5.93
N SER A 53 8.02 14.80 4.65
CA SER A 53 8.60 13.63 4.00
C SER A 53 9.32 14.02 2.72
N LEU A 54 10.30 13.22 2.31
CA LEU A 54 11.03 13.44 1.07
C LEU A 54 10.13 13.23 -0.15
N PRO A 55 10.38 13.96 -1.27
CA PRO A 55 9.66 13.74 -2.52
C PRO A 55 9.69 12.28 -2.97
N GLY A 56 8.53 11.76 -3.35
CA GLY A 56 8.35 10.36 -3.74
C GLY A 56 7.95 9.41 -2.60
N ASN A 57 7.85 9.87 -1.35
CA ASN A 57 7.39 9.03 -0.24
C ASN A 57 5.95 8.53 -0.42
N GLY A 58 5.07 9.36 -0.99
CA GLY A 58 3.67 9.06 -1.23
C GLY A 58 3.41 8.12 -2.39
N SER A 59 4.30 8.03 -3.37
CA SER A 59 4.07 7.33 -4.65
C SER A 59 4.95 6.11 -4.88
N LEU A 60 6.10 6.00 -4.20
CA LEU A 60 7.05 4.92 -4.45
C LEU A 60 6.61 3.59 -3.79
N LEU A 61 6.52 2.52 -4.58
CA LEU A 61 6.15 1.18 -4.11
C LEU A 61 7.09 0.65 -3.02
N ALA A 62 6.55 -0.16 -2.11
CA ALA A 62 7.28 -0.75 -0.99
C ALA A 62 8.41 -1.69 -1.44
N THR A 63 8.19 -2.45 -2.51
CA THR A 63 9.11 -3.49 -3.01
C THR A 63 10.13 -2.98 -4.02
N LEU A 64 10.01 -1.73 -4.50
CA LEU A 64 10.95 -1.19 -5.48
C LEU A 64 12.31 -0.87 -4.85
N ALA A 65 13.38 -1.25 -5.54
CA ALA A 65 14.75 -1.03 -5.08
C ALA A 65 15.07 0.46 -4.82
N ASP A 66 14.44 1.37 -5.56
CA ASP A 66 14.59 2.82 -5.40
C ASP A 66 14.19 3.31 -4.00
N ARG A 67 13.30 2.59 -3.31
CA ARG A 67 12.87 2.95 -1.95
C ARG A 67 14.02 2.90 -0.94
N LYS A 68 15.05 2.10 -1.23
CA LYS A 68 16.32 2.10 -0.46
C LYS A 68 17.00 3.47 -0.47
N GLN A 69 17.00 4.17 -1.61
CA GLN A 69 17.63 5.50 -1.69
C GLN A 69 16.87 6.52 -0.85
N LEU A 70 15.54 6.42 -0.80
CA LEU A 70 14.71 7.28 0.04
C LEU A 70 15.05 7.12 1.54
N PHE A 71 15.29 5.89 2.00
CA PHE A 71 15.76 5.62 3.37
C PHE A 71 17.14 6.21 3.65
N LEU A 72 18.10 6.02 2.74
CA LEU A 72 19.46 6.56 2.89
C LEU A 72 19.48 8.09 2.88
N ASN A 73 18.68 8.71 2.00
CA ASN A 73 18.56 10.16 1.91
C ASN A 73 17.89 10.74 3.16
N ALA A 74 16.86 10.08 3.69
CA ALA A 74 16.23 10.50 4.94
C ALA A 74 17.23 10.49 6.12
N GLY A 75 18.03 9.43 6.23
CA GLY A 75 19.07 9.33 7.25
C GLY A 75 20.17 10.39 7.13
N LYS A 76 20.54 10.79 5.90
CA LYS A 76 21.48 11.91 5.68
C LYS A 76 20.87 13.28 5.94
N ARG A 77 19.54 13.43 5.79
CA ARG A 77 18.85 14.73 5.88
C ARG A 77 18.54 15.16 7.31
N ILE A 78 18.35 14.19 8.21
CA ILE A 78 17.92 14.43 9.59
C ILE A 78 19.06 14.90 10.51
N VAL A 79 20.31 14.64 10.13
CA VAL A 79 21.54 15.10 10.82
C VAL A 79 22.03 16.41 10.24
#